data_AF-A0AAU5UQ08-F1
#
_entry.id   AF-A0AAU5UQ08-F1
#
_cell.length_a   1.000
_cell.length_b   1.000
_cell.length_c   1.000
_cell.angle_alpha   90.00
_cell.angle_beta   90.00
_cell.angle_gamma   90.00
#
_symmetry.space_group_name_H-M   'P 1'
#
loop_
_entity.id
_entity.type
_entity.pdbx_description
1 polymer ?
#
loop_
_entity_poly.entity_id
_entity_poly.type
_entity_poly.pdbx_seq_one_letter_code
_entity_poly.pdbx_strand_id
1 'polypeptide(L)'
;MKVPRWTPADPAAITARRTWAKAMVATITDPTRSPTYGTPHWAALADDDPRKLAAAVIAAECWATDLDELPDRVRRDLDAARAAHEAAEDARWAEAFEQARQIAHAQASPAALALRAHYAKTQAERIAEARRPRTGDYPGQNPNHHKQHLDAVQDGEAA
;
A
#
# COMPACT_ATOMS: atom_id res chain seq x y z
N MET A 1 -28.34 -4.00 24.07
CA MET A 1 -29.08 -3.81 22.80
C MET A 1 -28.24 -4.38 21.67
N LYS A 2 -28.73 -5.36 20.90
CA LYS A 2 -28.05 -5.79 19.67
C LYS A 2 -28.41 -4.79 18.58
N VAL A 3 -27.42 -4.12 18.00
CA VAL A 3 -27.63 -3.28 16.81
C VAL A 3 -27.97 -4.23 15.66
N PRO A 4 -29.09 -4.04 14.94
CA PRO A 4 -29.39 -4.85 13.76
C PRO A 4 -28.20 -4.81 12.80
N ARG A 5 -27.76 -5.98 12.32
CA ARG A 5 -26.80 -6.00 11.22
C ARG A 5 -27.50 -5.42 10.00
N TRP A 6 -26.88 -4.42 9.39
CA TRP A 6 -27.30 -3.92 8.10
C TRP A 6 -27.14 -5.07 7.08
N THR A 7 -28.23 -5.42 6.41
CA THR A 7 -28.23 -6.40 5.33
C THR A 7 -28.36 -5.62 4.02
N PRO A 8 -27.45 -5.83 3.06
CA PRO A 8 -27.61 -5.25 1.72
C PRO A 8 -28.99 -5.59 1.16
N ALA A 9 -29.62 -4.65 0.46
CA ALA A 9 -30.85 -4.96 -0.25
C ALA A 9 -30.58 -6.05 -1.30
N ASP A 10 -31.54 -6.96 -1.46
CA ASP A 10 -31.48 -7.99 -2.49
C ASP A 10 -31.33 -7.33 -3.88
N PRO A 11 -30.30 -7.67 -4.68
CA PRO A 11 -30.13 -7.13 -6.03
C PRO A 11 -31.37 -7.29 -6.92
N ALA A 12 -32.14 -8.37 -6.75
CA ALA A 12 -33.40 -8.56 -7.47
C ALA A 12 -34.45 -7.53 -7.04
N ALA A 13 -34.54 -7.22 -5.74
CA ALA A 13 -35.44 -6.19 -5.21
C ALA A 13 -35.05 -4.79 -5.69
N ILE A 14 -33.75 -4.46 -5.71
CA ILE A 14 -33.25 -3.19 -6.27
C ILE A 14 -33.64 -3.08 -7.76
N THR A 15 -33.44 -4.15 -8.53
CA THR A 15 -33.76 -4.17 -9.97
C THR A 15 -35.26 -4.03 -10.21
N ALA A 16 -36.09 -4.75 -9.45
CA ALA A 16 -37.55 -4.66 -9.53
C ALA A 16 -38.05 -3.25 -9.20
N ARG A 17 -37.54 -2.66 -8.11
CA ARG A 17 -37.83 -1.28 -7.69
C ARG A 17 -37.50 -0.27 -8.79
N ARG A 18 -36.27 -0.31 -9.32
CA ARG A 18 -35.82 0.60 -10.40
C ARG A 18 -36.67 0.44 -11.67
N THR A 19 -37.03 -0.79 -12.02
CA THR A 19 -37.89 -1.08 -13.17
C THR A 19 -39.29 -0.49 -13.00
N TRP A 20 -39.89 -0.68 -11.82
CA TRP A 20 -41.19 -0.10 -11.47
C TRP A 20 -41.15 1.43 -11.49
N ALA A 21 -40.14 2.04 -10.87
CA ALA A 21 -40.01 3.49 -10.82
C ALA A 21 -39.82 4.09 -12.23
N LYS A 22 -39.02 3.44 -13.08
CA LYS A 22 -38.87 3.84 -14.48
C LYS A 22 -40.20 3.76 -15.24
N ALA A 23 -40.98 2.71 -15.03
CA ALA A 23 -42.29 2.57 -15.64
C ALA A 23 -43.25 3.68 -15.17
N MET A 24 -43.24 4.03 -13.89
CA MET A 24 -44.02 5.13 -13.34
C MET A 24 -43.64 6.48 -13.96
N VAL A 25 -42.36 6.79 -14.04
CA VAL A 25 -41.88 8.06 -14.62
C VAL A 25 -42.17 8.14 -16.12
N ALA A 26 -42.11 7.00 -16.84
CA ALA A 26 -42.43 6.94 -18.27
C ALA A 26 -43.89 7.28 -18.60
N THR A 27 -44.80 7.28 -17.61
CA THR A 27 -46.19 7.74 -17.81
C THR A 27 -46.30 9.25 -17.98
N ILE A 28 -45.29 10.03 -17.59
CA ILE A 28 -45.28 11.48 -17.79
C ILE A 28 -44.95 11.79 -19.25
N THR A 29 -45.91 12.38 -19.97
CA THR A 29 -45.75 12.70 -21.40
C THR A 29 -44.82 13.91 -21.65
N ASP A 30 -44.71 14.83 -20.70
CA ASP A 30 -43.84 16.00 -20.78
C ASP A 30 -42.95 16.14 -19.52
N PRO A 31 -41.71 15.62 -19.56
CA PRO A 31 -40.81 15.68 -18.41
C PRO A 31 -40.34 17.11 -18.09
N THR A 32 -40.38 18.05 -19.05
CA THR A 32 -39.94 19.44 -18.84
C THR A 32 -40.89 20.22 -17.94
N ARG A 33 -42.13 19.73 -17.80
CA ARG A 33 -43.15 20.29 -16.91
C ARG A 33 -43.30 19.54 -15.59
N SER A 34 -42.46 18.55 -15.33
CA SER A 34 -42.52 17.80 -14.07
C SER A 34 -42.01 18.66 -12.91
N PRO A 35 -42.79 18.88 -11.85
CA PRO A 35 -42.34 19.67 -10.72
C PRO A 35 -41.30 18.90 -9.90
N THR A 36 -40.41 19.62 -9.21
CA THR A 36 -39.53 19.01 -8.21
C THR A 36 -40.31 18.70 -6.93
N TYR A 37 -40.15 17.50 -6.39
CA TYR A 37 -40.79 17.08 -5.13
C TYR A 37 -40.53 18.09 -4.00
N GLY A 38 -41.57 18.37 -3.21
CA GLY A 38 -41.50 19.30 -2.07
C GLY A 38 -41.51 20.79 -2.42
N THR A 39 -41.46 21.17 -3.71
CA THR A 39 -41.61 22.58 -4.10
C THR A 39 -43.06 23.07 -3.98
N PRO A 40 -43.31 24.39 -3.87
CA PRO A 40 -44.68 24.92 -3.87
C PRO A 40 -45.49 24.51 -5.11
N HIS A 41 -44.84 24.43 -6.28
CA HIS A 41 -45.49 23.97 -7.52
C HIS A 41 -45.93 22.51 -7.43
N TRP A 42 -45.13 21.64 -6.82
CA TRP A 42 -45.52 20.24 -6.53
C TRP A 42 -46.67 20.17 -5.52
N ALA A 43 -46.63 20.98 -4.45
CA ALA A 43 -47.64 20.98 -3.41
C ALA A 43 -49.01 21.47 -3.91
N ALA A 44 -49.02 22.36 -4.91
CA ALA A 44 -50.23 22.90 -5.53
C ALA A 44 -50.93 21.91 -6.49
N LEU A 45 -50.30 20.80 -6.87
CA LEU A 45 -50.93 19.77 -7.68
C LEU A 45 -51.98 18.99 -6.88
N ALA A 46 -53.04 18.55 -7.55
CA ALA A 46 -54.02 17.62 -6.97
C ALA A 46 -53.36 16.28 -6.59
N ASP A 47 -53.91 15.59 -5.60
CA ASP A 47 -53.32 14.34 -5.08
C ASP A 47 -53.35 13.19 -6.09
N ASP A 48 -54.25 13.25 -7.06
CA ASP A 48 -54.38 12.31 -8.18
C ASP A 48 -53.59 12.73 -9.44
N ASP A 49 -52.90 13.88 -9.42
CA ASP A 49 -52.10 14.33 -10.57
C ASP A 49 -50.88 13.40 -10.76
N PRO A 50 -50.74 12.73 -11.92
CA PRO A 50 -49.63 11.80 -12.17
C PRO A 50 -48.25 12.46 -12.07
N ARG A 51 -48.15 13.77 -12.31
CA ARG A 51 -46.90 14.53 -12.15
C ARG A 51 -46.48 14.63 -10.68
N LYS A 52 -47.44 14.73 -9.76
CA LYS A 52 -47.19 14.80 -8.31
C LYS A 52 -46.61 13.48 -7.81
N LEU A 53 -47.23 12.36 -8.23
CA LEU A 53 -46.77 11.02 -7.90
C LEU A 53 -45.39 10.74 -8.50
N ALA A 54 -45.18 11.05 -9.78
CA ALA A 54 -43.92 10.76 -10.43
C ALA A 54 -42.74 11.59 -9.87
N ALA A 55 -42.97 12.85 -9.48
CA ALA A 55 -41.97 13.65 -8.76
C ALA A 55 -41.59 13.00 -7.41
N ALA A 56 -42.57 12.46 -6.68
CA ALA A 56 -42.33 11.75 -5.42
C ALA A 56 -41.55 10.44 -5.66
N VAL A 57 -41.86 9.69 -6.72
CA VAL A 57 -41.11 8.49 -7.12
C VAL A 57 -39.67 8.83 -7.46
N ILE A 58 -39.42 9.90 -8.23
CA ILE A 58 -38.07 10.35 -8.55
C ILE A 58 -37.29 10.68 -7.28
N ALA A 59 -37.88 11.44 -6.35
CA ALA A 59 -37.23 11.79 -5.09
C ALA A 59 -36.91 10.55 -4.23
N ALA A 60 -37.86 9.62 -4.13
CA ALA A 60 -37.66 8.37 -3.42
C ALA A 60 -36.56 7.50 -4.06
N GLU A 61 -36.50 7.44 -5.39
CA GLU A 61 -35.45 6.72 -6.13
C GLU A 61 -34.08 7.35 -5.93
N CYS A 62 -33.98 8.69 -5.86
CA CYS A 62 -32.73 9.37 -5.53
C CYS A 62 -32.23 8.96 -4.15
N TRP A 63 -33.10 8.97 -3.14
CA TRP A 63 -32.74 8.53 -1.78
C TRP A 63 -32.37 7.06 -1.71
N ALA A 64 -33.15 6.19 -2.36
CA ALA A 64 -32.87 4.77 -2.37
C ALA A 64 -31.57 4.43 -3.13
N THR A 65 -31.28 5.14 -4.24
CA THR A 65 -30.01 5.00 -4.95
C THR A 65 -28.84 5.44 -4.08
N ASP A 66 -28.99 6.56 -3.35
CA ASP A 66 -27.97 7.02 -2.43
C ASP A 66 -27.68 5.98 -1.34
N LEU A 67 -28.72 5.32 -0.80
CA LEU A 67 -28.59 4.25 0.19
C LEU A 67 -28.01 2.95 -0.39
N ASP A 68 -28.38 2.57 -1.61
CA ASP A 68 -27.83 1.39 -2.30
C ASP A 68 -26.32 1.55 -2.52
N GLU A 69 -25.88 2.76 -2.88
CA GLU A 69 -24.48 3.07 -3.21
C GLU A 69 -23.65 3.53 -2.00
N LEU A 70 -24.30 3.92 -0.89
CA LEU A 70 -23.64 4.41 0.32
C LEU A 70 -22.56 3.45 0.85
N PRO A 71 -22.78 2.13 1.00
CA PRO A 71 -21.76 1.21 1.50
C PRO A 71 -20.51 1.17 0.62
N ASP A 72 -20.70 1.13 -0.71
CA ASP A 72 -19.59 1.08 -1.66
C ASP A 72 -18.83 2.41 -1.74
N ARG A 73 -19.55 3.53 -1.66
CA ARG A 73 -18.95 4.86 -1.56
C ARG A 73 -18.15 5.00 -0.26
N VAL A 74 -18.72 4.68 0.89
CA VAL A 74 -18.02 4.71 2.19
C VAL A 74 -16.80 3.80 2.17
N ARG A 75 -16.90 2.60 1.58
CA ARG A 75 -15.75 1.70 1.42
C ARG A 75 -14.64 2.34 0.58
N ARG A 76 -14.96 2.93 -0.57
CA ARG A 76 -13.99 3.65 -1.41
C ARG A 76 -13.34 4.81 -0.67
N ASP A 77 -14.13 5.60 0.07
CA ASP A 77 -13.63 6.73 0.84
C ASP A 77 -12.68 6.26 1.95
N LEU A 78 -13.01 5.17 2.64
CA LEU A 78 -12.15 4.56 3.66
C LEU A 78 -10.86 4.00 3.06
N ASP A 79 -10.92 3.32 1.92
CA ASP A 79 -9.74 2.78 1.25
C ASP A 79 -8.83 3.91 0.76
N ALA A 80 -9.39 4.99 0.22
CA ALA A 80 -8.64 6.18 -0.16
C ALA A 80 -7.98 6.85 1.06
N ALA A 81 -8.70 6.98 2.19
CA ALA A 81 -8.15 7.53 3.42
C ALA A 81 -7.03 6.67 3.99
N ARG A 82 -7.15 5.34 3.93
CA ARG A 82 -6.08 4.42 4.35
C ARG A 82 -4.84 4.56 3.49
N ALA A 83 -4.99 4.57 2.16
CA ALA A 83 -3.87 4.73 1.25
C ALA A 83 -3.15 6.08 1.47
N ALA A 84 -3.91 7.15 1.69
CA ALA A 84 -3.34 8.46 2.00
C ALA A 84 -2.58 8.46 3.33
N HIS A 85 -3.11 7.77 4.35
CA HIS A 85 -2.46 7.64 5.65
C HIS A 85 -1.16 6.83 5.57
N GLU A 86 -1.17 5.68 4.88
CA GLU A 86 0.00 4.83 4.66
C GLU A 86 1.10 5.60 3.92
N ALA A 87 0.76 6.31 2.85
CA ALA A 87 1.72 7.13 2.12
C ALA A 87 2.33 8.25 2.99
N ALA A 88 1.54 8.84 3.89
CA ALA A 88 2.03 9.87 4.81
C ALA A 88 2.99 9.30 5.88
N GLU A 89 2.67 8.13 6.43
CA GLU A 89 3.55 7.44 7.38
C GLU A 89 4.84 6.97 6.70
N ASP A 90 4.77 6.43 5.48
CA ASP A 90 5.96 6.04 4.70
C ASP A 90 6.88 7.24 4.45
N ALA A 91 6.32 8.39 4.06
CA ALA A 91 7.08 9.62 3.86
C ALA A 91 7.76 10.07 5.17
N ARG A 92 7.04 10.01 6.29
CA ARG A 92 7.56 10.35 7.61
C ARG A 92 8.69 9.40 8.05
N TRP A 93 8.54 8.09 7.81
CA TRP A 93 9.57 7.11 8.12
C TRP A 93 10.81 7.26 7.24
N ALA A 94 10.64 7.56 5.95
CA ALA A 94 11.74 7.85 5.05
C ALA A 94 12.54 9.07 5.52
N GLU A 95 11.86 10.14 5.94
CA GLU A 95 12.49 11.33 6.51
C GLU A 95 13.24 11.00 7.80
N ALA A 96 12.60 10.29 8.74
CA ALA A 96 13.23 9.90 10.01
C ALA A 96 14.46 9.02 9.80
N PHE A 97 14.40 8.09 8.84
CA PHE A 97 15.54 7.23 8.50
C PHE A 97 16.69 8.03 7.90
N GLU A 98 16.39 8.98 7.02
CA GLU A 98 17.41 9.85 6.44
C GLU A 98 18.08 10.74 7.49
N GLN A 99 17.29 11.34 8.39
CA GLN A 99 17.83 12.10 9.52
C GLN A 99 18.73 11.24 10.41
N ALA A 100 18.28 10.03 10.76
CA ALA A 100 19.07 9.08 11.54
C ALA A 100 20.38 8.70 10.83
N ARG A 101 20.33 8.50 9.50
CA ARG A 101 21.51 8.22 8.67
C ARG A 101 22.51 9.37 8.71
N GLN A 102 22.04 10.62 8.62
CA GLN A 102 22.87 11.81 8.69
C GLN A 102 23.53 11.97 10.06
N ILE A 103 22.78 11.79 11.15
CA ILE A 103 23.30 11.83 12.53
C ILE A 103 24.37 10.74 12.71
N ALA A 104 24.08 9.51 12.28
CA ALA A 104 25.02 8.41 12.38
C ALA A 104 26.31 8.67 11.58
N HIS A 105 26.21 9.30 10.40
CA HIS A 105 27.37 9.69 9.61
C HIS A 105 28.20 10.78 10.30
N ALA A 106 27.54 11.81 10.85
CA ALA A 106 28.21 12.91 11.55
C ALA A 106 28.92 12.45 12.84
N GLN A 107 28.38 11.44 13.52
CA GLN A 107 28.92 10.90 14.77
C GLN A 107 29.87 9.71 14.55
N ALA A 108 30.02 9.20 13.32
CA ALA A 108 30.86 8.06 13.06
C ALA A 108 32.33 8.38 13.33
N SER A 109 32.98 7.59 14.18
CA SER A 109 34.42 7.68 14.36
C SER A 109 35.15 7.20 13.09
N PRO A 110 36.38 7.69 12.81
CA PRO A 110 37.19 7.20 11.69
C PRO A 110 37.36 5.66 11.70
N ALA A 111 37.47 5.05 12.88
CA ALA A 111 37.55 3.60 13.04
C ALA A 111 36.25 2.89 12.62
N ALA A 112 35.08 3.45 12.96
CA ALA A 112 33.79 2.91 12.54
C ALA A 112 33.60 2.99 11.01
N LEU A 113 34.04 4.08 10.38
CA LEU A 113 34.03 4.23 8.92
C LEU A 113 34.95 3.22 8.23
N ALA A 114 36.16 3.03 8.75
CA ALA A 114 37.11 2.04 8.23
C ALA A 114 36.57 0.60 8.33
N LEU A 115 35.95 0.26 9.47
CA LEU A 115 35.31 -1.04 9.67
C LEU A 115 34.17 -1.27 8.68
N ARG A 116 33.32 -0.25 8.46
CA ARG A 116 32.20 -0.31 7.50
C ARG A 116 32.70 -0.52 6.07
N ALA A 117 33.76 0.19 5.67
CA ALA A 117 34.41 0.00 4.37
C ALA A 117 35.02 -1.41 4.22
N HIS A 118 35.57 -1.97 5.29
CA HIS A 118 36.08 -3.34 5.29
C HIS A 118 34.97 -4.38 5.08
N TYR A 119 33.80 -4.21 5.71
CA TYR A 119 32.68 -5.15 5.56
C TYR A 119 31.85 -4.95 4.29
N ALA A 120 31.92 -3.77 3.66
CA ALA A 120 31.30 -3.53 2.35
C ALA A 120 31.98 -4.30 1.20
N LYS A 121 33.23 -4.74 1.41
CA LYS A 121 33.94 -5.63 0.47
C LYS A 121 33.31 -7.01 0.48
N THR A 122 33.22 -7.61 -0.70
CA THR A 122 32.85 -9.03 -0.82
C THR A 122 33.84 -9.89 -0.04
N GLN A 123 33.41 -11.07 0.40
CA GLN A 123 34.30 -11.97 1.13
C GLN A 123 35.54 -12.36 0.32
N ALA A 124 35.42 -12.46 -1.01
CA ALA A 124 36.54 -12.70 -1.91
C ALA A 124 37.56 -11.55 -1.89
N GLU A 125 37.10 -10.30 -1.93
CA GLU A 125 37.98 -9.12 -1.84
C GLU A 125 38.66 -9.01 -0.48
N ARG A 126 37.94 -9.31 0.62
CA ARG A 126 38.54 -9.34 1.97
C ARG A 126 39.65 -10.38 2.07
N ILE A 127 39.44 -11.57 1.50
CA ILE A 127 40.44 -12.65 1.47
C ILE A 127 41.63 -12.24 0.60
N ALA A 128 41.39 -11.65 -0.58
CA ALA A 128 42.45 -11.19 -1.47
C ALA A 128 43.32 -10.10 -0.82
N GLU A 129 42.70 -9.17 -0.10
CA GLU A 129 43.41 -8.11 0.61
C GLU A 129 44.19 -8.61 1.84
N ALA A 130 43.62 -9.56 2.60
CA ALA A 130 44.33 -10.19 3.72
C ALA A 130 45.56 -10.99 3.27
N ARG A 131 45.57 -11.46 2.01
CA ARG A 131 46.71 -12.13 1.37
C ARG A 131 47.72 -11.18 0.74
N ARG A 132 47.43 -9.87 0.69
CA ARG A 132 48.33 -8.88 0.10
C ARG A 132 49.52 -8.67 1.06
N PRO A 133 50.77 -8.79 0.61
CA PRO A 133 51.94 -8.56 1.46
C PRO A 133 51.89 -7.17 2.07
N ARG A 134 52.08 -7.07 3.39
CA ARG A 134 52.14 -5.79 4.10
C ARG A 134 53.52 -5.16 3.91
N THR A 135 53.60 -3.84 4.04
CA THR A 135 54.89 -3.14 4.04
C THR A 135 55.75 -3.67 5.20
N GLY A 136 56.84 -4.37 4.89
CA GLY A 136 57.69 -5.08 5.86
C GLY A 136 57.59 -6.61 5.80
N ASP A 137 56.58 -7.17 5.12
CA ASP A 137 56.57 -8.57 4.73
C ASP A 137 57.59 -8.74 3.60
N TYR A 138 58.75 -9.30 3.92
CA TYR A 138 59.86 -9.43 2.97
C TYR A 138 59.48 -10.23 1.73
N PRO A 139 59.80 -9.74 0.51
CA PRO A 139 59.67 -10.53 -0.71
C PRO A 139 60.82 -11.55 -0.76
N GLY A 140 60.67 -12.67 -0.05
CA GLY A 140 61.73 -13.69 0.00
C GLY A 140 61.45 -14.92 0.83
N GLN A 141 60.48 -14.90 1.76
CA GLN A 141 60.10 -16.13 2.46
C GLN A 141 59.15 -16.96 1.58
N ASN A 142 59.77 -17.79 0.74
CA ASN A 142 59.09 -18.81 -0.03
C ASN A 142 58.33 -19.74 0.95
N PRO A 143 56.98 -19.82 0.88
CA PRO A 143 56.20 -20.65 1.80
C PRO A 143 56.51 -22.16 1.68
N ASN A 144 57.27 -22.57 0.66
CA ASN A 144 57.74 -23.94 0.48
C ASN A 144 58.96 -24.31 1.32
N HIS A 145 59.57 -23.41 2.09
CA HIS A 145 60.71 -23.79 2.94
C HIS A 145 60.37 -24.76 4.08
N HIS A 146 59.08 -24.91 4.43
CA HIS A 146 58.68 -25.89 5.46
C HIS A 146 58.44 -27.32 4.94
N LYS A 147 58.33 -27.53 3.62
CA LYS A 147 58.16 -28.88 3.06
C LYS A 147 59.48 -29.62 2.79
N GLN A 148 60.59 -28.91 2.61
CA GLN A 148 61.88 -29.56 2.33
C GLN A 148 62.54 -30.22 3.54
N HIS A 149 62.03 -30.03 4.76
CA HIS A 149 62.64 -30.60 5.97
C HIS A 149 62.00 -31.92 6.45
N LEU A 150 60.91 -32.38 5.83
CA LEU A 150 60.21 -33.62 6.21
C LEU A 150 60.56 -34.83 5.34
N ASP A 151 61.09 -34.64 4.12
CA ASP A 151 61.46 -35.75 3.23
C ASP A 151 62.89 -36.29 3.47
N ALA A 152 63.67 -35.66 4.37
CA ALA A 152 65.06 -36.06 4.64
C ALA A 152 65.24 -37.04 5.82
N VAL A 153 64.16 -37.50 6.47
CA VAL A 153 64.23 -38.30 7.71
C VAL A 153 63.78 -39.77 7.50
N GLN A 154 63.44 -40.20 6.27
CA GLN A 154 62.89 -41.55 6.03
C GLN A 154 63.83 -42.61 5.44
N ASP A 155 65.13 -42.34 5.26
CA ASP A 155 66.07 -43.29 4.62
C ASP A 155 67.12 -43.89 5.58
N GLY A 156 66.73 -44.30 6.79
CA GLY A 156 67.72 -44.67 7.83
C GLY A 156 67.35 -45.76 8.83
N GLU A 157 66.54 -46.77 8.49
CA GLU A 157 66.35 -47.91 9.40
C GLU A 157 66.03 -49.21 8.65
N ALA A 158 67.07 -49.88 8.15
CA ALA A 158 67.02 -51.28 7.73
C ALA A 158 68.40 -51.93 7.92
N ALA A 159 68.62 -52.55 9.08
CA ALA A 159 69.54 -53.68 9.30
C ALA A 159 69.26 -54.31 10.67
#